data_AF-A0A812V9D4-F1
#
_entry.id   AF-A0A812V9D4-F1
#
_cell.length_a   1.000
_cell.length_b   1.000
_cell.length_c   1.000
_cell.angle_alpha   90.00
_cell.angle_beta   90.00
_cell.angle_gamma   90.00
#
_symmetry.space_group_name_H-M   'P 1'
#
loop_
_entity.id
_entity.type
_entity.pdbx_description
1 polymer ?
#
loop_
_entity_poly.entity_id
_entity_poly.type
_entity_poly.pdbx_seq_one_letter_code
_entity_poly.pdbx_strand_id
1 'polypeptide(L)'
;MPSMKLLRASGVLTGSDMFPDDLHLTLEVNGESLSVLGSSRAPGLKGGFRKVYHLRGEGPAASLVVKLAENDADNVNEVKSAAACPAAFTCIFGSGSIWVSLGADGLCRAHYVITERVVPLTALLDGPTLPPTACTSLALQCCRVVFRATLAGIKCRDLGQKQWGLKVPPNFKFQDEISLQQVREGLTGEAFHLVILDANCCLPVPQASLLGPRKMTSFWALQTRLVGAPASERLQAFIRAHNFNARSCLSALTRDHVTGLCS
;
A
#
# COMPACT_ATOMS: atom_id res chain seq x y z
N MET A 1 -8.62 -13.98 11.21
CA MET A 1 -7.19 -14.13 11.53
C MET A 1 -6.95 -13.65 12.95
N PRO A 2 -6.25 -14.40 13.82
CA PRO A 2 -5.88 -13.91 15.13
C PRO A 2 -5.05 -12.62 14.96
N SER A 3 -5.33 -11.62 15.79
CA SER A 3 -4.65 -10.32 15.76
C SER A 3 -3.19 -10.51 16.17
N MET A 4 -2.26 -10.48 15.22
CA MET A 4 -0.84 -10.40 15.52
C MET A 4 -0.55 -9.06 16.19
N LYS A 5 -0.07 -9.07 17.43
CA LYS A 5 0.33 -7.86 18.16
C LYS A 5 1.84 -7.83 18.24
N LEU A 6 2.46 -6.91 17.49
CA LEU A 6 3.89 -6.63 17.59
C LEU A 6 4.11 -5.71 18.80
N LEU A 7 4.99 -6.12 19.71
CA LEU A 7 5.27 -5.39 20.95
C LEU A 7 6.53 -4.53 20.85
N ARG A 8 7.55 -4.97 20.11
CA ARG A 8 8.83 -4.26 19.97
C ARG A 8 9.61 -4.70 18.74
N ALA A 9 10.42 -3.81 18.17
CA ALA A 9 11.49 -4.15 17.23
C ALA A 9 12.84 -3.59 17.73
N SER A 10 13.90 -4.38 17.65
CA SER A 10 15.30 -3.97 17.88
C SER A 10 16.19 -4.53 16.78
N GLY A 11 17.28 -3.87 16.41
CA GLY A 11 18.01 -4.25 15.20
C GLY A 11 19.45 -3.78 15.24
N VAL A 12 20.30 -4.52 14.54
CA VAL A 12 21.70 -4.17 14.31
C VAL A 12 21.85 -4.04 12.80
N LEU A 13 22.36 -2.90 12.35
CA LEU A 13 22.78 -2.74 10.98
C LEU A 13 24.30 -2.90 10.92
N THR A 14 24.76 -3.64 9.92
CA THR A 14 26.18 -3.84 9.66
C THR A 14 26.47 -3.16 8.33
N GLY A 15 27.04 -1.96 8.39
CA GLY A 15 27.35 -1.14 7.21
C GLY A 15 27.61 0.33 7.56
N SER A 16 28.14 1.10 6.61
CA SER A 16 28.38 2.54 6.74
C SER A 16 27.12 3.40 6.50
N ASP A 17 26.07 2.80 5.93
CA ASP A 17 24.91 3.52 5.43
C ASP A 17 23.73 3.44 6.41
N MET A 18 23.03 4.56 6.59
CA MET A 18 21.84 4.63 7.45
C MET A 18 20.75 3.61 7.06
N PHE A 19 20.71 3.27 5.77
CA PHE A 19 19.76 2.34 5.19
C PHE A 19 20.51 1.28 4.37
N PRO A 20 21.09 0.23 4.99
CA PRO A 20 21.81 -0.82 4.31
C PRO A 20 20.88 -1.72 3.50
N ASP A 21 21.44 -2.53 2.60
CA ASP A 21 20.65 -3.42 1.74
C ASP A 21 20.03 -4.60 2.50
N ASP A 22 20.70 -5.06 3.55
CA ASP A 22 20.22 -6.10 4.43
C ASP A 22 20.11 -5.55 5.86
N LEU A 23 19.04 -5.93 6.55
CA LEU A 23 18.62 -5.40 7.84
C LEU A 23 18.31 -6.54 8.79
N HIS A 24 19.06 -6.68 9.87
CA HIS A 24 18.76 -7.66 10.92
C HIS A 24 17.85 -7.03 11.97
N LEU A 25 16.68 -7.63 12.16
CA LEU A 25 15.68 -7.19 13.13
C LEU A 25 15.32 -8.34 14.06
N THR A 26 15.14 -8.02 15.33
CA THR A 26 14.45 -8.84 16.32
C THR A 26 13.06 -8.24 16.50
N LEU A 27 12.03 -9.01 16.21
CA LEU A 27 10.63 -8.64 16.39
C LEU A 27 10.05 -9.41 17.55
N GLU A 28 9.37 -8.72 18.46
CA GLU A 28 8.59 -9.38 19.51
C GLU A 28 7.13 -9.49 19.05
N VAL A 29 6.71 -10.71 18.72
CA VAL A 29 5.41 -11.01 18.15
C VAL A 29 4.66 -11.95 19.09
N ASN A 30 3.54 -11.50 19.66
CA ASN A 30 2.75 -12.29 20.62
C ASN A 30 3.58 -12.85 21.80
N GLY A 31 4.66 -12.14 22.22
CA GLY A 31 5.57 -12.57 23.29
C GLY A 31 6.74 -13.45 22.84
N GLU A 32 6.83 -13.80 21.55
CA GLU A 32 7.96 -14.55 20.98
C GLU A 32 8.94 -13.59 20.30
N SER A 33 10.24 -13.80 20.53
CA SER A 33 11.30 -13.05 19.83
C SER A 33 11.69 -13.74 18.53
N LEU A 34 11.47 -13.06 17.41
CA LEU A 34 11.77 -13.53 16.06
C LEU A 34 12.94 -12.73 15.48
N SER A 35 14.06 -13.40 15.21
CA SER A 35 15.15 -12.82 14.42
C SER A 35 14.80 -12.95 12.93
N VAL A 36 14.70 -11.83 12.24
CA VAL A 36 14.29 -11.75 10.84
C VAL A 36 15.31 -10.92 10.07
N LEU A 37 15.61 -11.40 8.86
CA LEU A 37 16.44 -10.71 7.90
C LEU A 37 15.55 -9.96 6.92
N GLY A 38 15.64 -8.63 6.92
CA GLY A 38 15.06 -7.77 5.89
C GLY A 38 16.02 -7.63 4.72
N SER A 39 15.51 -7.68 3.48
CA SER A 39 16.30 -7.29 2.30
C SER A 39 15.57 -6.22 1.50
N SER A 40 16.28 -5.17 1.09
CA SER A 40 15.75 -4.06 0.29
C SER A 40 15.92 -4.25 -1.21
N ARG A 41 16.53 -5.36 -1.64
CA ARG A 41 16.77 -5.67 -3.06
C ARG A 41 15.49 -5.98 -3.83
N ALA A 42 14.32 -5.95 -3.18
CA ALA A 42 13.03 -6.10 -3.84
C ALA A 42 12.77 -4.92 -4.81
N PRO A 43 12.69 -5.16 -6.13
CA PRO A 43 12.48 -4.11 -7.11
C PRO A 43 11.09 -3.47 -6.94
N GLY A 44 11.02 -2.14 -6.91
CA GLY A 44 9.79 -1.38 -7.18
C GLY A 44 9.13 -0.63 -6.03
N LEU A 45 9.53 -0.86 -4.77
CA LEU A 45 9.01 -0.10 -3.62
C LEU A 45 9.97 1.03 -3.21
N LYS A 46 9.94 2.13 -3.95
CA LYS A 46 10.49 3.41 -3.46
C LYS A 46 9.43 4.09 -2.60
N GLY A 47 9.47 3.90 -1.28
CA GLY A 47 8.85 4.85 -0.36
C GLY A 47 9.59 6.16 -0.52
N GLY A 48 8.91 7.28 -0.78
CA GLY A 48 9.56 8.54 -1.19
C GLY A 48 10.75 8.96 -0.32
N PHE A 49 10.67 8.65 0.99
CA PHE A 49 11.67 8.96 2.02
C PHE A 49 12.08 7.74 2.86
N ARG A 50 11.74 6.52 2.40
CA ARG A 50 11.83 5.31 3.22
C ARG A 50 12.43 4.14 2.47
N LYS A 51 13.28 3.36 3.16
CA LYS A 51 13.75 2.08 2.64
C LYS A 51 12.80 0.97 3.10
N VAL A 52 12.40 0.12 2.17
CA VAL A 52 11.42 -0.94 2.39
C VAL A 52 12.14 -2.29 2.37
N TYR A 53 11.90 -3.10 3.39
CA TYR A 53 12.55 -4.39 3.61
C TYR A 53 11.49 -5.49 3.67
N HIS A 54 11.64 -6.50 2.83
CA HIS A 54 10.84 -7.73 2.96
C HIS A 54 11.47 -8.60 4.03
N LEU A 55 10.69 -8.99 5.04
CA LEU A 55 11.18 -9.86 6.10
C LEU A 55 11.23 -11.31 5.61
N ARG A 56 12.39 -11.94 5.78
CA ARG A 56 12.64 -13.37 5.57
C ARG A 56 12.50 -14.11 6.90
N GLY A 57 11.75 -15.20 6.89
CA GLY A 57 11.52 -16.05 8.05
C GLY A 57 10.40 -17.07 7.78
N GLU A 58 10.15 -17.97 8.72
CA GLU A 58 9.04 -18.91 8.65
C GLU A 58 7.75 -18.32 9.25
N GLY A 59 6.62 -18.96 8.94
CA GLY A 59 5.33 -18.59 9.49
C GLY A 59 4.91 -17.17 9.10
N PRO A 60 4.27 -16.40 10.00
CA PRO A 60 3.70 -15.12 9.65
C PRO A 60 4.73 -14.01 9.37
N ALA A 61 6.00 -14.18 9.74
CA ALA A 61 7.06 -13.21 9.44
C ALA A 61 7.30 -13.02 7.93
N ALA A 62 7.15 -14.09 7.12
CA ALA A 62 7.29 -14.04 5.66
C ALA A 62 6.27 -13.11 4.97
N SER A 63 5.17 -12.82 5.67
CA SER A 63 4.06 -11.98 5.20
C SER A 63 4.19 -10.52 5.61
N LEU A 64 5.32 -10.12 6.20
CA LEU A 64 5.53 -8.79 6.75
C LEU A 64 6.58 -7.99 5.97
N VAL A 65 6.42 -6.67 6.03
CA VAL A 65 7.34 -5.70 5.46
C VAL A 65 7.68 -4.67 6.53
N VAL A 66 8.94 -4.24 6.56
CA VAL A 66 9.38 -3.13 7.41
C VAL A 66 9.76 -1.95 6.54
N LYS A 67 9.19 -0.79 6.84
CA LYS A 67 9.55 0.49 6.23
C LYS A 67 10.35 1.27 7.26
N LEU A 68 11.58 1.66 6.92
CA LEU A 68 12.44 2.51 7.75
C LEU A 68 12.49 3.94 7.19
N ALA A 69 12.34 4.92 8.08
CA ALA A 69 12.39 6.36 7.81
C ALA A 69 13.36 7.06 8.77
N GLU A 70 13.89 8.21 8.35
CA GLU A 70 14.71 9.07 9.21
C GLU A 70 13.86 9.81 10.26
N ASN A 71 12.61 10.13 9.91
CA ASN A 71 11.73 10.96 10.72
C ASN A 71 10.40 10.26 11.03
N ASP A 72 9.90 10.43 12.25
CA ASP A 72 8.58 9.97 12.69
C ASP A 72 7.44 10.58 11.87
N ALA A 73 7.58 11.85 11.47
CA ALA A 73 6.55 12.59 10.74
C ALA A 73 6.13 11.90 9.44
N ASP A 74 7.04 11.16 8.82
CA ASP A 74 6.76 10.37 7.61
C ASP A 74 5.82 9.21 7.92
N ASN A 75 5.94 8.59 9.09
CA ASN A 75 5.16 7.42 9.49
C ASN A 75 3.79 7.80 10.09
N VAL A 76 3.70 8.92 10.81
CA VAL A 76 2.50 9.30 11.58
C VAL A 76 1.23 9.36 10.72
N ASN A 77 1.32 9.94 9.51
CA ASN A 77 0.16 10.08 8.64
C ASN A 77 -0.30 8.72 8.08
N GLU A 78 0.63 7.82 7.77
CA GLU A 78 0.31 6.48 7.29
C GLU A 78 -0.35 5.64 8.40
N VAL A 79 0.25 5.63 9.59
CA VAL A 79 -0.27 4.92 10.78
C VAL A 79 -1.70 5.34 11.09
N LYS A 80 -1.94 6.65 11.18
CA LYS A 80 -3.26 7.19 11.49
C LYS A 80 -4.27 6.98 10.35
N SER A 81 -3.85 7.03 9.09
CA SER A 81 -4.75 6.75 7.95
C SER A 81 -5.15 5.28 7.89
N ALA A 82 -4.20 4.36 8.13
CA ALA A 82 -4.47 2.93 8.18
C ALA A 82 -5.41 2.57 9.35
N ALA A 83 -5.21 3.17 10.52
CA ALA A 83 -6.09 2.99 11.66
C ALA A 83 -7.50 3.52 11.40
N ALA A 84 -7.63 4.68 10.75
CA ALA A 84 -8.93 5.29 10.46
C ALA A 84 -9.70 4.59 9.33
N CYS A 85 -9.02 3.97 8.36
CA CYS A 85 -9.67 3.26 7.26
C CYS A 85 -8.93 1.96 6.83
N PRO A 86 -9.00 0.88 7.63
CA PRO A 86 -8.32 -0.39 7.30
C PRO A 86 -8.76 -1.02 5.97
N ALA A 87 -9.95 -0.65 5.48
CA ALA A 87 -10.50 -1.13 4.21
C ALA A 87 -9.91 -0.42 2.97
N ALA A 88 -9.13 0.65 3.15
CA ALA A 88 -8.51 1.41 2.06
C ALA A 88 -6.98 1.36 2.07
N PHE A 89 -6.37 1.14 3.23
CA PHE A 89 -4.92 1.19 3.42
C PHE A 89 -4.35 -0.18 3.81
N THR A 90 -3.04 -0.34 3.65
CA THR A 90 -2.32 -1.52 4.16
C THR A 90 -2.49 -1.62 5.68
N CYS A 91 -2.62 -2.84 6.18
CA CYS A 91 -2.61 -3.11 7.60
C CYS A 91 -1.24 -2.77 8.20
N ILE A 92 -1.25 -2.04 9.32
CA ILE A 92 -0.07 -1.74 10.12
C ILE A 92 -0.15 -2.56 11.40
N PHE A 93 0.88 -3.39 11.61
CA PHE A 93 1.00 -4.25 12.79
C PHE A 93 1.75 -3.59 13.93
N GLY A 94 2.60 -2.60 13.62
CA GLY A 94 3.30 -1.83 14.64
C GLY A 94 4.13 -0.71 14.03
N SER A 95 4.46 0.27 14.86
CA SER A 95 5.32 1.39 14.51
C SER A 95 6.10 1.84 15.75
N GLY A 96 7.28 2.42 15.55
CA GLY A 96 8.08 2.92 16.65
C GLY A 96 9.40 3.50 16.18
N SER A 97 10.34 3.63 17.12
CA SER A 97 11.72 4.00 16.82
C SER A 97 12.67 2.90 17.25
N ILE A 98 13.75 2.74 16.50
CA ILE A 98 14.77 1.72 16.68
C ILE A 98 16.13 2.37 16.61
N TRP A 99 17.05 1.93 17.49
CA TRP A 99 18.45 2.31 17.38
C TRP A 99 19.12 1.38 16.39
N VAL A 100 19.85 1.98 15.46
CA VAL A 100 20.52 1.37 14.33
C VAL A 100 22.01 1.57 14.52
N SER A 101 22.78 0.49 14.62
CA SER A 101 24.25 0.55 14.60
C SER A 101 24.75 0.82 13.19
N LEU A 102 25.67 1.76 12.99
CA LEU A 102 26.33 2.07 11.72
C LEU A 102 27.82 1.76 11.88
N GLY A 103 28.21 0.52 11.56
CA GLY A 103 29.60 0.08 11.67
C GLY A 103 30.14 0.15 13.10
N ALA A 104 31.44 0.43 13.23
CA ALA A 104 32.17 0.33 14.49
C ALA A 104 31.75 1.36 15.56
N ASP A 105 31.32 2.56 15.17
CA ASP A 105 31.18 3.69 16.11
C ASP A 105 29.91 4.54 15.93
N GLY A 106 29.02 4.20 14.99
CA GLY A 106 27.82 4.99 14.72
C GLY A 106 26.56 4.41 15.36
N LEU A 107 25.75 5.23 16.03
CA LEU A 107 24.36 4.90 16.37
C LEU A 107 23.44 5.94 15.78
N CYS A 108 22.45 5.50 15.00
CA CYS A 108 21.41 6.35 14.44
C CYS A 108 20.05 5.92 15.00
N ARG A 109 19.15 6.89 15.23
CA ARG A 109 17.76 6.59 15.55
C ARG A 109 16.95 6.58 14.25
N ALA A 110 16.36 5.45 13.92
CA ALA A 110 15.43 5.31 12.80
C ALA A 110 14.00 5.11 13.29
N HIS A 111 13.02 5.40 12.43
CA HIS A 111 11.61 5.20 12.69
C HIS A 111 11.07 4.11 11.77
N TYR A 112 10.32 3.16 12.33
CA TYR A 112 9.82 2.02 11.57
C TYR A 112 8.30 1.93 11.55
N VAL A 113 7.79 1.35 10.47
CA VAL A 113 6.42 0.83 10.37
C VAL A 113 6.50 -0.61 9.87
N ILE A 114 5.81 -1.52 10.54
CA ILE A 114 5.63 -2.90 10.10
C ILE A 114 4.25 -3.04 9.48
N THR A 115 4.23 -3.43 8.21
CA THR A 115 3.01 -3.61 7.43
C THR A 115 2.84 -5.03 6.95
N GLU A 116 1.63 -5.37 6.51
CA GLU A 116 1.47 -6.55 5.66
C GLU A 116 2.26 -6.40 4.36
N ARG A 117 2.72 -7.54 3.84
CA ARG A 117 3.32 -7.65 2.52
C ARG A 117 2.22 -7.65 1.47
N VAL A 118 2.41 -6.84 0.44
CA VAL A 118 1.48 -6.65 -0.67
C VAL A 118 2.26 -6.73 -1.98
N VAL A 119 1.57 -7.07 -3.07
CA VAL A 119 2.15 -7.01 -4.41
C VAL A 119 2.03 -5.57 -4.92
N PRO A 120 3.13 -4.85 -5.20
CA PRO A 120 3.05 -3.50 -5.74
C PRO A 120 2.37 -3.52 -7.11
N LEU A 121 1.43 -2.58 -7.35
CA LEU A 121 0.74 -2.51 -8.64
C LEU A 121 1.72 -2.26 -9.80
N THR A 122 2.79 -1.51 -9.57
CA THR A 122 3.86 -1.30 -10.56
C THR A 122 4.47 -2.61 -11.07
N ALA A 123 4.72 -3.58 -10.19
CA ALA A 123 5.26 -4.88 -10.58
C ALA A 123 4.31 -5.63 -11.54
N LEU A 124 3.00 -5.40 -11.43
CA LEU A 124 2.02 -5.97 -12.37
C LEU A 124 1.95 -5.16 -13.67
N LEU A 125 2.03 -3.84 -13.60
CA LEU A 125 1.88 -2.99 -14.79
C LEU A 125 3.11 -2.95 -15.68
N ASP A 126 4.30 -3.21 -15.14
CA ASP A 126 5.57 -3.17 -15.87
C ASP A 126 5.92 -4.51 -16.54
N GLY A 127 5.15 -5.58 -16.27
CA GLY A 127 5.28 -6.88 -16.94
C GLY A 127 4.40 -7.02 -18.19
N PRO A 128 4.06 -8.26 -18.60
CA PRO A 128 3.14 -8.51 -19.73
C PRO A 128 1.82 -7.73 -19.62
N THR A 129 1.15 -7.48 -20.74
CA THR A 129 -0.14 -6.78 -20.75
C THR A 129 -1.19 -7.58 -19.97
N LEU A 130 -1.94 -6.92 -19.08
CA LEU A 130 -3.07 -7.52 -18.37
C LEU A 130 -4.30 -7.61 -19.30
N PRO A 131 -5.21 -8.59 -19.09
CA PRO A 131 -6.47 -8.63 -19.81
C PRO A 131 -7.29 -7.34 -19.60
N PRO A 132 -8.02 -6.83 -20.60
CA PRO A 132 -8.82 -5.60 -20.48
C PRO A 132 -9.82 -5.60 -19.33
N THR A 133 -10.40 -6.76 -19.02
CA THR A 133 -11.33 -6.96 -17.90
C THR A 133 -10.63 -6.78 -16.55
N ALA A 134 -9.40 -7.28 -16.40
CA ALA A 134 -8.58 -7.09 -15.20
C ALA A 134 -8.19 -5.62 -15.01
N CYS A 135 -7.76 -4.94 -16.09
CA CYS A 135 -7.46 -3.50 -16.05
C CYS A 135 -8.66 -2.66 -15.63
N THR A 136 -9.84 -2.97 -16.19
CA THR A 136 -11.11 -2.32 -15.82
C THR A 136 -11.46 -2.55 -14.36
N SER A 137 -11.33 -3.80 -13.87
CA SER A 137 -11.56 -4.14 -12.47
C SER A 137 -10.62 -3.34 -11.54
N LEU A 138 -9.33 -3.30 -11.86
CA LEU A 138 -8.34 -2.53 -11.10
C LEU A 138 -8.66 -1.03 -11.08
N ALA A 139 -9.02 -0.45 -12.23
CA ALA A 139 -9.40 0.96 -12.34
C ALA A 139 -10.59 1.31 -11.43
N LEU A 140 -11.63 0.48 -11.43
CA LEU A 140 -12.80 0.64 -10.57
C LEU A 140 -12.48 0.43 -9.08
N GLN A 141 -11.64 -0.56 -8.75
CA GLN A 141 -11.20 -0.79 -7.37
C GLN A 141 -10.38 0.39 -6.84
N CYS A 142 -9.50 1.00 -7.66
CA CYS A 142 -8.81 2.24 -7.30
C CYS A 142 -9.81 3.32 -6.86
N CYS A 143 -10.88 3.56 -7.64
CA CYS A 143 -11.91 4.52 -7.28
C CYS A 143 -12.60 4.17 -5.96
N ARG A 144 -13.04 2.91 -5.80
CA ARG A 144 -13.72 2.44 -4.57
C ARG A 144 -12.85 2.67 -3.33
N VAL A 145 -11.56 2.37 -3.42
CA VAL A 145 -10.60 2.58 -2.33
C VAL A 145 -10.44 4.06 -1.99
N VAL A 146 -10.29 4.95 -2.99
CA VAL A 146 -10.24 6.41 -2.74
C VAL A 146 -11.53 6.91 -2.09
N PHE A 147 -12.68 6.40 -2.52
CA PHE A 147 -13.97 6.85 -1.99
C PHE A 147 -14.13 6.41 -0.53
N ARG A 148 -13.72 5.18 -0.19
CA ARG A 148 -13.68 4.70 1.20
C ARG A 148 -12.76 5.55 2.08
N ALA A 149 -11.54 5.84 1.62
CA ALA A 149 -10.62 6.72 2.34
C ALA A 149 -11.23 8.11 2.57
N THR A 150 -11.86 8.67 1.53
CA THR A 150 -12.55 9.97 1.60
C THR A 150 -13.69 9.96 2.63
N LEU A 151 -14.54 8.92 2.61
CA LEU A 151 -15.62 8.77 3.59
C LEU A 151 -15.13 8.62 5.03
N ALA A 152 -13.92 8.09 5.23
CA ALA A 152 -13.24 8.05 6.53
C ALA A 152 -12.56 9.39 6.90
N GLY A 153 -12.79 10.45 6.13
CA GLY A 153 -12.24 11.77 6.35
C GLY A 153 -10.86 12.02 5.73
N ILE A 154 -10.26 11.02 5.08
CA ILE A 154 -8.86 11.04 4.65
C ILE A 154 -8.74 11.57 3.22
N LYS A 155 -7.83 12.53 3.01
CA LYS A 155 -7.51 13.06 1.68
C LYS A 155 -6.15 12.58 1.22
N CYS A 156 -6.13 11.70 0.22
CA CYS A 156 -4.90 11.29 -0.45
C CYS A 156 -4.43 12.41 -1.40
N ARG A 157 -3.15 12.80 -1.34
CA ARG A 157 -2.62 13.89 -2.19
C ARG A 157 -1.89 13.38 -3.42
N ASP A 158 -1.22 12.24 -3.31
CA ASP A 158 -0.37 11.71 -4.37
C ASP A 158 -0.64 10.21 -4.54
N LEU A 159 -1.56 9.89 -5.45
CA LEU A 159 -1.95 8.52 -5.78
C LEU A 159 -1.47 8.14 -7.18
N GLY A 160 -0.15 8.06 -7.35
CA GLY A 160 0.46 7.49 -8.55
C GLY A 160 0.52 5.97 -8.51
N GLN A 161 1.01 5.36 -9.60
CA GLN A 161 1.14 3.90 -9.74
C GLN A 161 1.91 3.21 -8.60
N LYS A 162 2.85 3.91 -7.95
CA LYS A 162 3.69 3.37 -6.86
C LYS A 162 2.96 3.26 -5.52
N GLN A 163 1.82 3.94 -5.39
CA GLN A 163 1.08 4.05 -4.14
C GLN A 163 -0.02 3.00 -4.00
N TRP A 164 -0.06 2.02 -4.90
CA TRP A 164 -1.06 0.96 -4.93
C TRP A 164 -0.40 -0.40 -4.73
N GLY A 165 -1.06 -1.26 -3.94
CA GLY A 165 -0.69 -2.66 -3.85
C GLY A 165 -1.89 -3.55 -3.69
N LEU A 166 -1.68 -4.84 -3.97
CA LEU A 166 -2.69 -5.87 -3.85
C LEU A 166 -2.39 -6.71 -2.61
N LYS A 167 -3.36 -6.79 -1.71
CA LYS A 167 -3.36 -7.79 -0.65
C LYS A 167 -3.58 -9.15 -1.28
N VAL A 168 -2.65 -10.06 -1.01
CA VAL A 168 -2.79 -11.44 -1.43
C VAL A 168 -3.73 -12.20 -0.49
N PRO A 169 -4.39 -13.27 -0.95
CA PRO A 169 -5.17 -14.15 -0.07
C PRO A 169 -4.33 -14.72 1.08
N PRO A 170 -4.96 -15.06 2.23
CA PRO A 170 -4.30 -15.69 3.39
C PRO A 170 -3.40 -16.89 3.07
N ASN A 171 -3.79 -17.67 2.06
CA ASN A 171 -3.10 -18.91 1.69
C ASN A 171 -2.00 -18.68 0.64
N PHE A 172 -1.79 -17.44 0.21
CA PHE A 172 -0.74 -17.10 -0.75
C PHE A 172 0.62 -17.15 -0.05
N LYS A 173 1.46 -18.11 -0.45
CA LYS A 173 2.82 -18.21 0.07
C LYS A 173 3.73 -17.26 -0.69
N PHE A 174 4.23 -16.24 -0.01
CA PHE A 174 5.32 -15.42 -0.53
C PHE A 174 6.60 -16.26 -0.57
N GLN A 175 6.91 -16.85 -1.73
CA GLN A 175 8.27 -17.29 -2.01
C GLN A 175 9.16 -16.05 -2.24
N ASP A 176 10.49 -16.20 -2.15
CA ASP A 176 11.44 -15.08 -2.29
C ASP A 176 11.21 -14.26 -3.57
N GLU A 177 10.64 -14.89 -4.60
CA GLU A 177 10.03 -14.24 -5.75
C GLU A 177 8.51 -14.44 -5.74
N ILE A 178 7.75 -13.34 -5.78
CA ILE A 178 6.31 -13.41 -6.02
C ILE A 178 6.13 -13.90 -7.45
N SER A 179 5.49 -15.04 -7.65
CA SER A 179 5.04 -15.43 -9.00
C SER A 179 3.97 -14.44 -9.45
N LEU A 180 4.40 -13.39 -10.15
CA LEU A 180 3.51 -12.37 -10.72
C LEU A 180 2.47 -13.01 -11.64
N GLN A 181 2.79 -14.17 -12.23
CA GLN A 181 1.86 -14.95 -13.03
C GLN A 181 0.65 -15.43 -12.22
N GLN A 182 0.84 -15.98 -11.02
CA GLN A 182 -0.28 -16.41 -10.16
C GLN A 182 -1.16 -15.23 -9.73
N VAL A 183 -0.54 -14.08 -9.44
CA VAL A 183 -1.28 -12.85 -9.12
C VAL A 183 -2.12 -12.42 -10.31
N ARG A 184 -1.56 -12.45 -11.53
CA ARG A 184 -2.25 -12.10 -12.77
C ARG A 184 -3.43 -13.02 -13.09
N GLU A 185 -3.25 -14.33 -12.92
CA GLU A 185 -4.30 -15.32 -13.16
C GLU A 185 -5.50 -15.08 -12.22
N GLY A 186 -5.23 -14.79 -10.94
CA GLY A 186 -6.28 -14.55 -9.96
C GLY A 186 -6.89 -13.13 -9.97
N LEU A 187 -6.40 -12.19 -10.81
CA LEU A 187 -7.08 -10.90 -11.03
C LEU A 187 -8.44 -11.03 -11.71
N THR A 188 -8.76 -12.24 -12.19
CA THR A 188 -10.06 -12.60 -12.73
C THR A 188 -11.02 -13.03 -11.60
N GLY A 189 -11.35 -12.12 -10.69
CA GLY A 189 -12.31 -12.38 -9.60
C GLY A 189 -12.21 -11.40 -8.42
N GLU A 190 -12.96 -11.68 -7.34
CA GLU A 190 -12.92 -10.91 -6.08
C GLU A 190 -11.75 -11.32 -5.15
N ALA A 191 -10.79 -12.12 -5.63
CA ALA A 191 -9.77 -12.76 -4.81
C ALA A 191 -8.75 -11.78 -4.19
N PHE A 192 -8.61 -10.57 -4.75
CA PHE A 192 -7.62 -9.59 -4.30
C PHE A 192 -8.29 -8.32 -3.78
N HIS A 193 -7.70 -7.76 -2.72
CA HIS A 193 -8.07 -6.44 -2.20
C HIS A 193 -6.99 -5.42 -2.55
N LEU A 194 -7.37 -4.41 -3.33
CA LEU A 194 -6.49 -3.28 -3.63
C LEU A 194 -6.41 -2.33 -2.42
N VAL A 195 -5.21 -1.85 -2.11
CA VAL A 195 -4.96 -0.89 -1.03
C VAL A 195 -3.96 0.20 -1.39
N ILE A 196 -4.05 1.30 -0.66
CA ILE A 196 -3.12 2.42 -0.70
C ILE A 196 -1.92 2.15 0.22
N LEU A 197 -0.70 2.33 -0.30
CA LEU A 197 0.56 2.05 0.39
C LEU A 197 1.11 3.25 1.17
N ASP A 198 1.20 4.41 0.51
CA ASP A 198 1.75 5.66 1.06
C ASP A 198 1.41 6.84 0.13
N ALA A 199 0.26 7.49 0.32
CA ALA A 199 -0.25 8.50 -0.61
C ALA A 199 -0.07 9.95 -0.13
N ASN A 200 0.90 10.21 0.76
CA ASN A 200 1.10 11.50 1.41
C ASN A 200 -0.23 12.08 1.93
N CYS A 201 -0.91 11.26 2.74
CA CYS A 201 -2.28 11.50 3.16
C CYS A 201 -2.38 12.68 4.12
N CYS A 202 -3.46 13.46 4.02
CA CYS A 202 -3.88 14.36 5.08
C CYS A 202 -4.77 13.62 6.05
N LEU A 203 -4.45 13.77 7.33
CA LEU A 203 -5.30 13.37 8.43
C LEU A 203 -6.59 14.18 8.49
N PRO A 204 -7.63 13.61 9.12
CA PRO A 204 -8.98 13.75 8.60
C PRO A 204 -9.55 15.14 8.82
N VAL A 205 -10.24 15.62 7.79
CA VAL A 205 -11.26 16.65 7.96
C VAL A 205 -12.53 15.88 8.33
N PRO A 206 -13.03 15.98 9.57
CA PRO A 206 -14.29 15.36 9.94
C PRO A 206 -15.33 15.89 8.95
N GLN A 207 -15.97 15.00 8.19
CA GLN A 207 -16.92 15.32 7.11
C GLN A 207 -16.34 15.60 5.70
N ALA A 208 -15.14 15.13 5.36
CA ALA A 208 -14.69 15.12 3.95
C ALA A 208 -15.50 14.14 3.08
N SER A 209 -16.76 14.43 2.76
CA SER A 209 -17.60 13.60 1.88
C SER A 209 -17.30 13.81 0.39
N LEU A 210 -16.64 14.91 0.04
CA LEU A 210 -16.27 15.25 -1.33
C LEU A 210 -14.89 14.67 -1.68
N LEU A 211 -14.65 14.30 -2.92
CA LEU A 211 -13.32 14.01 -3.45
C LEU A 211 -12.69 15.38 -3.75
N GLY A 212 -11.69 15.79 -2.96
CA GLY A 212 -11.12 17.13 -3.12
C GLY A 212 -10.38 17.26 -4.46
N PRO A 213 -10.34 18.44 -5.09
CA PRO A 213 -9.66 18.65 -6.38
C PRO A 213 -8.11 18.67 -6.29
N ARG A 214 -7.50 18.26 -5.18
CA ARG A 214 -6.03 18.36 -5.00
C ARG A 214 -5.32 17.43 -5.97
N LYS A 215 -4.50 17.98 -6.88
CA LYS A 215 -3.45 17.33 -7.70
C LYS A 215 -3.64 15.82 -7.96
N MET A 216 -4.82 15.42 -8.45
CA MET A 216 -5.13 14.02 -8.80
C MET A 216 -4.50 13.59 -10.15
N THR A 217 -3.56 14.38 -10.71
CA THR A 217 -2.96 14.12 -12.01
C THR A 217 -2.31 12.73 -12.08
N SER A 218 -1.57 12.32 -11.04
CA SER A 218 -0.97 10.97 -10.96
C SER A 218 -2.03 9.87 -10.94
N PHE A 219 -3.17 10.11 -10.29
CA PHE A 219 -4.29 9.17 -10.25
C PHE A 219 -4.95 9.05 -11.63
N TRP A 220 -5.19 10.18 -12.30
CA TRP A 220 -5.77 10.16 -13.64
C TRP A 220 -4.83 9.55 -14.67
N ALA A 221 -3.53 9.77 -14.56
CA ALA A 221 -2.53 9.10 -15.38
C ALA A 221 -2.57 7.57 -15.19
N LEU A 222 -2.73 7.10 -13.95
CA LEU A 222 -2.94 5.68 -13.67
C LEU A 222 -4.24 5.16 -14.29
N GLN A 223 -5.35 5.87 -14.15
CA GLN A 223 -6.64 5.49 -14.76
C GLN A 223 -6.51 5.38 -16.28
N THR A 224 -5.90 6.37 -16.93
CA THR A 224 -5.63 6.37 -18.37
C THR A 224 -4.70 5.22 -18.78
N ARG A 225 -3.68 4.87 -17.97
CA ARG A 225 -2.81 3.72 -18.24
C ARG A 225 -3.58 2.39 -18.16
N LEU A 226 -4.54 2.28 -17.25
CA LEU A 226 -5.33 1.06 -17.06
C LEU A 226 -6.39 0.89 -18.16
N VAL A 227 -7.20 1.92 -18.43
CA VAL A 227 -8.40 1.79 -19.28
C VAL A 227 -8.41 2.69 -20.52
N GLY A 228 -7.34 3.43 -20.78
CA GLY A 228 -7.25 4.38 -21.87
C GLY A 228 -7.92 5.73 -21.57
N ALA A 229 -7.66 6.72 -22.43
CA ALA A 229 -8.16 8.08 -22.25
C ALA A 229 -9.71 8.19 -22.29
N PRO A 230 -10.43 7.57 -23.27
CA PRO A 230 -11.88 7.72 -23.34
C PRO A 230 -12.60 7.18 -22.09
N ALA A 231 -12.20 6.01 -21.59
CA ALA A 231 -12.79 5.45 -20.37
C ALA A 231 -12.44 6.29 -19.12
N SER A 232 -11.21 6.79 -19.03
CA SER A 232 -10.77 7.71 -17.97
C SER A 232 -11.58 9.01 -17.97
N GLU A 233 -11.90 9.57 -19.14
CA GLU A 233 -12.75 10.75 -19.28
C GLU A 233 -14.20 10.48 -18.85
N ARG A 234 -14.77 9.32 -19.24
CA ARG A 234 -16.11 8.91 -18.77
C ARG A 234 -16.17 8.75 -17.26
N LEU A 235 -15.12 8.19 -16.65
CA LEU A 235 -15.01 8.08 -15.20
C LEU A 235 -14.95 9.46 -14.53
N GLN A 236 -14.21 10.41 -15.10
CA GLN A 236 -14.19 11.79 -14.63
C GLN A 236 -15.56 12.47 -14.76
N ALA A 237 -16.25 12.29 -15.88
CA ALA A 237 -17.60 12.80 -16.10
C ALA A 237 -18.59 12.20 -15.09
N PHE A 238 -18.51 10.90 -14.83
CA PHE A 238 -19.30 10.21 -13.80
C PHE A 238 -19.09 10.82 -12.41
N ILE A 239 -17.83 11.03 -12.00
CA ILE A 239 -17.53 11.63 -10.69
C ILE A 239 -18.05 13.08 -10.60
N ARG A 240 -17.95 13.85 -11.70
CA ARG A 240 -18.51 15.21 -11.78
C ARG A 240 -20.03 15.21 -11.69
N ALA A 241 -20.72 14.29 -12.37
CA ALA A 241 -22.18 14.16 -12.30
C ALA A 241 -22.68 13.86 -10.88
N HIS A 242 -21.84 13.23 -10.06
CA HIS A 242 -22.12 12.98 -8.64
C HIS A 242 -21.58 14.07 -7.71
N ASN A 243 -21.26 15.27 -8.24
CA ASN A 243 -20.73 16.40 -7.49
C ASN A 243 -19.50 16.06 -6.65
N PHE A 244 -18.65 15.13 -7.13
CA PHE A 244 -17.50 14.61 -6.40
C PHE A 244 -17.86 13.95 -5.05
N ASN A 245 -19.12 13.64 -4.78
CA ASN A 245 -19.53 13.06 -3.50
C ASN A 245 -19.14 11.58 -3.43
N ALA A 246 -18.19 11.23 -2.56
CA ALA A 246 -17.67 9.88 -2.42
C ALA A 246 -18.74 8.85 -2.05
N ARG A 247 -19.74 9.23 -1.23
CA ARG A 247 -20.86 8.34 -0.86
C ARG A 247 -21.73 8.03 -2.07
N SER A 248 -22.08 9.07 -2.82
CA SER A 248 -22.90 8.99 -4.02
C SER A 248 -22.20 8.17 -5.10
N CYS A 249 -20.93 8.49 -5.41
CA CYS A 249 -20.11 7.74 -6.36
C CYS A 249 -19.96 6.28 -5.94
N LEU A 250 -19.67 5.99 -4.67
CA LEU A 250 -19.50 4.61 -4.19
C LEU A 250 -20.82 3.83 -4.30
N SER A 251 -21.94 4.43 -3.91
CA SER A 251 -23.27 3.82 -4.03
C SER A 251 -23.63 3.50 -5.48
N ALA A 252 -23.36 4.42 -6.41
CA ALA A 252 -23.60 4.20 -7.83
C ALA A 252 -22.68 3.08 -8.40
N LEU A 253 -21.38 3.09 -8.05
CA LEU A 253 -20.43 2.04 -8.45
C LEU A 253 -20.73 0.65 -7.86
N THR A 254 -21.56 0.55 -6.82
CA THR A 254 -22.00 -0.74 -6.24
C THR A 254 -23.31 -1.24 -6.81
N ARG A 255 -24.20 -0.34 -7.26
CA ARG A 255 -25.51 -0.71 -7.82
C ARG A 255 -25.44 -1.03 -9.30
N ASP A 256 -24.62 -0.30 -10.04
CA ASP A 256 -24.37 -0.60 -11.43
C ASP A 256 -23.29 -1.69 -11.48
N HIS A 257 -23.62 -2.88 -11.99
CA HIS A 257 -22.62 -3.63 -12.75
C HIS A 257 -22.25 -2.73 -13.92
N VAL A 258 -21.23 -1.90 -13.71
CA VAL A 258 -20.77 -0.91 -14.67
C VAL A 258 -20.22 -1.66 -15.89
N THR A 259 -21.12 -2.04 -16.78
CA THR A 259 -20.84 -2.65 -18.07
C THR A 259 -20.49 -1.58 -19.11
N GLY A 260 -20.54 -0.29 -18.75
CA GLY A 260 -20.43 0.85 -19.68
C GLY A 260 -19.31 1.89 -19.45
N LEU A 261 -18.62 1.94 -18.30
CA LEU A 261 -17.59 2.98 -18.08
C LEU A 261 -16.27 2.66 -18.83
N CYS A 262 -15.98 1.38 -19.06
CA CYS A 262 -14.69 0.92 -19.59
C CYS A 262 -14.81 0.03 -20.85
N SER A 263 -16.02 -0.10 -21.40
CA SER A 263 -16.32 -0.74 -22.69
C SER A 263 -16.27 0.24 -23.87
#